data_AF-A0A139RID1-F1
#
_entry.id   AF-A0A139RID1-F1
#
_cell.length_a   1.000
_cell.length_b   1.000
_cell.length_c   1.000
_cell.angle_alpha   90.00
_cell.angle_beta   90.00
_cell.angle_gamma   90.00
#
_symmetry.space_group_name_H-M   'P 1'
#
loop_
_entity.id
_entity.type
_entity.pdbx_description
1 polymer ?
#
loop_
_entity_poly.entity_id
_entity_poly.type
_entity_poly.pdbx_seq_one_letter_code
_entity_poly.pdbx_strand_id
1 'polypeptide(L)' 'MPLETLNVGNMSQTPETRAITRSINVVDKDVEDFHKLAEKGVKLTAQMVPNDPISDFLSLLK' A
#
# COMPACT_ATOMS: atom_id res chain seq x y z
N MET A 1 -17.85 -10.40 -2.77
CA MET A 1 -16.86 -11.34 -2.21
C MET A 1 -16.06 -10.60 -1.14
N PRO A 2 -15.71 -11.22 -0.01
CA PRO A 2 -14.78 -10.62 0.95
C PRO A 2 -13.38 -10.53 0.35
N LEU A 3 -12.66 -9.44 0.63
CA LEU A 3 -11.24 -9.27 0.28
C LEU A 3 -10.41 -9.52 1.53
N GLU A 4 -9.58 -10.56 1.53
CA GLU A 4 -8.79 -10.94 2.70
C GLU A 4 -7.43 -10.26 2.74
N THR A 5 -6.77 -10.14 1.58
CA THR A 5 -5.42 -9.57 1.47
C THR A 5 -5.31 -8.73 0.20
N LEU A 6 -4.63 -7.59 0.32
CA LEU A 6 -4.29 -6.71 -0.80
C LEU A 6 -2.77 -6.45 -0.79
N ASN A 7 -2.12 -6.78 -1.89
CA ASN A 7 -0.71 -6.46 -2.11
C ASN A 7 -0.57 -5.18 -2.94
N VAL A 8 0.18 -4.22 -2.43
CA VAL A 8 0.55 -2.99 -3.13
C VAL A 8 1.96 -3.15 -3.70
N GLY A 9 2.05 -3.44 -4.99
CA GLY A 9 3.34 -3.65 -5.67
C GLY A 9 3.91 -2.40 -6.33
N ASN A 10 3.05 -1.59 -6.95
CA ASN A 10 3.45 -0.37 -7.65
C ASN A 10 2.31 0.64 -7.68
N MET A 11 2.63 1.91 -7.40
CA MET A 11 1.78 3.08 -7.58
C MET A 11 2.64 4.22 -8.14
N SER A 12 2.29 4.67 -9.35
CA SER A 12 3.09 5.61 -10.14
C SER A 12 3.21 6.98 -9.47
N GLN A 13 4.35 7.63 -9.66
CA GLN A 13 4.58 9.00 -9.21
C GLN A 13 3.83 10.01 -10.07
N THR A 14 3.21 10.99 -9.42
CA THR A 14 2.67 12.23 -10.01
C THR A 14 3.16 13.45 -9.20
N PRO A 15 2.94 14.69 -9.67
CA PRO A 15 3.28 15.90 -8.91
C PRO A 15 2.59 16.00 -7.53
N GLU A 16 1.45 15.34 -7.36
CA GLU A 16 0.64 15.38 -6.14
C GLU A 16 1.01 14.29 -5.12
N THR A 17 1.72 13.25 -5.56
CA THR A 17 2.07 12.10 -4.73
C THR A 17 3.35 12.31 -3.92
N ARG A 18 3.43 11.67 -2.74
CA ARG A 18 4.68 11.46 -2.00
C ARG A 18 5.15 10.01 -2.13
N ALA A 19 6.47 9.82 -2.22
CA ALA A 19 7.07 8.50 -2.26
C ALA A 19 7.09 7.85 -0.87
N ILE A 20 6.63 6.60 -0.80
CA ILE A 20 6.71 5.73 0.38
C ILE A 20 7.80 4.68 0.20
N THR A 21 7.91 4.14 -1.02
CA THR A 21 9.01 3.28 -1.46
C THR A 21 9.48 3.72 -2.84
N ARG A 22 10.45 3.01 -3.43
CA ARG A 22 10.87 3.24 -4.82
C ARG A 22 9.75 3.04 -5.84
N SER A 23 8.79 2.14 -5.58
CA SER A 23 7.72 1.79 -6.50
C SER A 23 6.35 2.28 -6.04
N ILE A 24 6.22 2.86 -4.85
CA ILE A 24 4.91 3.21 -4.29
C ILE A 24 4.90 4.68 -3.93
N ASN A 25 4.05 5.43 -4.62
CA ASN A 25 3.75 6.83 -4.37
C ASN A 25 2.27 6.97 -4.04
N VAL A 26 1.94 7.81 -3.07
CA VAL A 26 0.58 7.95 -2.55
C VAL A 26 0.19 9.42 -2.40
N VAL A 27 -1.10 9.71 -2.50
CA VAL A 27 -1.72 10.93 -1.97
C VAL A 27 -2.33 10.64 -0.59
N ASP A 28 -2.73 11.68 0.15
CA ASP A 28 -3.35 11.51 1.48
C ASP A 28 -4.61 10.65 1.44
N LYS A 29 -5.39 10.77 0.36
CA LYS A 29 -6.60 9.97 0.17
C LYS A 29 -6.31 8.47 0.07
N ASP A 30 -5.19 8.08 -0.54
CA ASP A 30 -4.80 6.67 -0.62
C ASP A 30 -4.50 6.14 0.79
N VAL A 31 -3.76 6.90 1.59
CA VAL A 31 -3.42 6.54 2.97
C VAL A 31 -4.68 6.33 3.81
N GLU A 32 -5.64 7.27 3.74
CA GLU A 32 -6.94 7.11 4.41
C GLU A 32 -7.69 5.84 3.98
N ASP A 33 -7.68 5.53 2.68
CA ASP A 33 -8.38 4.35 2.16
C ASP A 33 -7.70 3.05 2.59
N PHE A 34 -6.37 3.02 2.64
CA PHE A 34 -5.63 1.88 3.19
C PHE A 34 -5.94 1.67 4.68
N HIS A 35 -6.04 2.73 5.49
CA HIS A 35 -6.49 2.60 6.88
C HIS A 35 -7.92 2.04 6.97
N LYS A 36 -8.87 2.53 6.16
CA LYS A 36 -10.25 2.01 6.15
C LYS A 36 -10.33 0.54 5.70
N LEU A 37 -9.45 0.10 4.81
CA LEU A 37 -9.35 -1.31 4.42
C LEU A 37 -8.83 -2.17 5.58
N ALA A 38 -7.80 -1.69 6.27
CA ALA A 38 -7.26 -2.36 7.45
C ALA A 38 -8.28 -2.48 8.59
N GLU A 39 -9.05 -1.42 8.86
CA GLU A 39 -10.16 -1.42 9.82
C GLU A 39 -11.23 -2.47 9.50
N LYS A 40 -11.42 -2.78 8.22
CA LYS A 40 -12.33 -3.85 7.75
C LYS A 40 -11.70 -5.24 7.80
N GLY A 41 -10.49 -5.37 8.32
CA GLY A 41 -9.77 -6.64 8.47
C GLY A 41 -9.00 -7.09 7.23
N VAL A 42 -8.84 -6.22 6.21
CA VAL A 42 -8.02 -6.54 5.05
C VAL A 42 -6.54 -6.47 5.43
N LYS A 43 -5.80 -7.56 5.19
CA LYS A 43 -4.34 -7.56 5.37
C LYS A 43 -3.68 -6.80 4.21
N LEU A 44 -2.88 -5.79 4.51
CA LEU A 44 -2.17 -4.99 3.50
C LEU A 44 -0.67 -5.34 3.48
N THR A 45 -0.16 -5.68 2.31
CA THR A 45 1.27 -6.00 2.12
C THR A 45 1.91 -5.16 1.03
N ALA A 46 3.23 -4.97 1.11
CA ALA A 46 4.02 -4.36 0.05
C ALA A 46 4.98 -5.39 -0.55
N GLN A 47 4.85 -5.65 -1.85
CA GLN A 47 5.72 -6.54 -2.62
C GLN A 47 5.60 -6.24 -4.12
N MET A 48 6.69 -5.81 -4.77
CA MET A 48 6.65 -5.44 -6.20
C MET A 48 6.71 -6.68 -7.11
N VAL A 49 7.64 -7.61 -6.83
CA VAL A 49 7.73 -8.91 -7.53
C VAL A 49 7.77 -10.07 -6.53
N PRO A 50 7.40 -11.31 -6.90
CA PRO A 50 7.31 -12.43 -5.96
C PRO A 50 8.59 -12.77 -5.19
N ASN A 51 9.76 -12.41 -5.73
CA ASN A 51 11.06 -12.64 -5.10
C ASN A 51 11.45 -11.53 -4.10
N ASP A 52 10.74 -10.40 -4.07
CA ASP A 52 10.98 -9.35 -3.07
C ASP A 52 10.48 -9.80 -1.69
N PRO A 53 11.10 -9.33 -0.60
CA PRO A 53 10.55 -9.53 0.74
C PRO A 53 9.17 -8.88 0.86
N ILE A 54 8.24 -9.58 1.51
CA ILE A 54 6.92 -9.04 1.83
C ILE A 54 7.05 -8.14 3.05
N SER A 55 6.64 -6.89 2.92
CA SER A 55 6.57 -5.93 4.04
C SER A 55 5.13 -5.72 4.50
N ASP A 56 4.93 -5.41 5.78
CA ASP A 56 3.66 -4.86 6.26
C ASP A 56 3.47 -3.46 5.68
N PHE A 57 2.40 -3.26 4.89
CA PHE A 57 2.24 -2.02 4.15
C PHE A 57 1.96 -0.83 5.07
N LEU A 58 1.19 -1.02 6.14
CA LEU A 58 0.83 0.08 7.05
C LEU A 58 2.05 0.64 7.77
N SER A 59 3.02 -0.20 8.12
CA SER A 59 4.29 0.24 8.72
C SER A 59 5.09 1.20 7.83
N LEU A 60 4.81 1.25 6.53
CA LEU A 60 5.46 2.15 5.58
C LEU A 60 4.75 3.51 5.49
N LEU A 61 3.49 3.59 5.89
CA LEU A 61 2.69 4.82 5.90
C LEU A 61 3.03 5.62 7.17
N LYS A 62 4.01 6.52 7.07
CA LYS A 62 4.34 7.48 8.13
C LYS A 62 3.36 8.65 8.19
#